data_AF-A0A924UEM0-F1
#
_entry.id   AF-A0A924UEM0-F1
#
_cell.length_a   1.000
_cell.length_b   1.000
_cell.length_c   1.000
_cell.angle_alpha   90.00
_cell.angle_beta   90.00
_cell.angle_gamma   90.00
#
_symmetry.space_group_name_H-M   'P 1'
#
loop_
_entity.id
_entity.type
_entity.pdbx_description
1 polymer ?
#
loop_
_entity_poly.entity_id
_entity_poly.type
_entity_poly.pdbx_seq_one_letter_code
_entity_poly.pdbx_strand_id
1 'polypeptide(L)'
;MRIGSVVAGGVVVLALAGAVYWTLRADPLPADLAPVTTGPMQVTVTEEDMTRVRDTWSVTAPITGTVERLPVQVGDRVTKDKSKVARIRPAASALLDARSRAQAEAAVAEAQAAVRVAEVTPAQAQEQTAYANSQ
;
A
#
# COMPACT_ATOMS: atom_id res chain seq x y z
N MET A 1 97.20 29.82 43.09
CA MET A 1 96.14 28.83 43.40
C MET A 1 94.74 29.29 42.98
N ARG A 2 94.57 29.96 41.81
CA ARG A 2 93.28 30.53 41.37
C ARG A 2 92.74 29.95 40.04
N ILE A 3 93.61 29.33 39.23
CA ILE A 3 93.23 28.78 37.91
C ILE A 3 92.50 27.44 38.07
N GLY A 4 92.97 26.57 38.97
CA GLY A 4 92.32 25.27 39.24
C GLY A 4 90.88 25.40 39.73
N SER A 5 90.57 26.42 40.53
CA SER A 5 89.21 26.70 41.01
C SER A 5 88.28 27.22 39.91
N VAL A 6 88.80 27.97 38.92
CA VAL A 6 88.00 28.46 37.79
C VAL A 6 87.66 27.32 36.82
N VAL A 7 88.63 26.43 36.56
CA VAL A 7 88.39 25.23 35.72
C VAL A 7 87.42 24.27 36.41
N ALA A 8 87.61 24.01 37.71
CA ALA A 8 86.69 23.19 38.49
C ALA A 8 85.27 23.80 38.52
N GLY A 9 85.15 25.12 38.70
CA GLY A 9 83.88 25.83 38.65
C GLY A 9 83.18 25.72 37.29
N GLY A 10 83.92 25.87 36.19
CA GLY A 10 83.38 25.73 34.83
C GLY A 10 82.84 24.33 34.54
N VAL A 11 83.55 23.28 34.99
CA VAL A 11 83.09 21.88 34.85
C VAL A 11 81.81 21.64 35.65
N VAL A 12 81.71 22.18 36.87
CA VAL A 12 80.50 22.06 37.69
C VAL A 12 79.30 22.76 37.02
N VAL A 13 79.50 23.97 36.47
CA VAL A 13 78.42 24.70 35.78
C VAL A 13 77.95 23.96 34.53
N LEU A 14 78.88 23.41 33.72
CA LEU A 14 78.51 22.62 32.54
C LEU A 14 77.80 21.32 32.91
N ALA A 15 78.23 20.64 33.97
CA ALA A 15 77.56 19.45 34.47
C ALA A 15 76.13 19.76 34.96
N LEU A 16 75.96 20.87 35.68
CA LEU A 16 74.64 21.32 36.13
C LEU A 16 73.75 21.70 34.94
N ALA A 17 74.27 22.43 33.96
CA ALA A 17 73.54 22.79 32.75
C ALA A 17 73.11 21.56 31.95
N GLY A 18 74.00 20.57 31.81
CA GLY A 18 73.71 19.30 31.14
C GLY A 18 72.64 18.48 31.88
N ALA A 19 72.70 18.42 33.21
CA ALA A 19 71.69 17.73 34.03
C ALA A 19 70.31 18.37 33.89
N VAL A 20 70.24 19.70 33.98
CA VAL A 20 68.99 20.46 33.82
C VAL A 20 68.39 20.25 32.42
N TYR A 21 69.22 20.27 31.38
CA TYR A 21 68.77 20.00 30.02
C TYR A 21 68.20 18.58 29.86
N TRP A 22 68.86 17.58 30.45
CA TRP A 22 68.42 16.18 30.34
C TRP A 22 67.11 15.91 31.08
N THR A 23 66.88 16.54 32.24
CA THR A 23 65.64 16.34 33.02
C THR A 23 64.45 17.13 32.48
N LEU A 24 64.69 18.24 31.79
CA LEU A 24 63.64 19.07 31.20
C LEU A 24 63.26 18.66 29.78
N ARG A 25 63.99 17.71 29.16
CA ARG A 25 63.58 17.17 27.86
C ARG A 25 62.29 16.38 28.04
N ALA A 26 61.30 16.64 27.19
CA ALA A 26 60.08 15.86 27.19
C ALA A 26 60.37 14.46 26.63
N ASP A 27 59.94 13.41 27.34
CA ASP A 27 60.01 12.06 26.80
C ASP A 27 58.96 11.88 25.70
N PRO A 28 59.32 11.23 24.57
CA PRO A 28 58.37 10.97 23.50
C PRO A 28 57.31 9.98 23.97
N LEU A 29 56.04 10.30 23.74
CA LEU A 29 54.93 9.41 24.03
C LEU A 29 54.85 8.33 22.95
N PRO A 30 54.79 7.03 23.31
CA PRO A 30 54.59 5.97 22.32
C PRO A 30 53.18 6.10 21.72
N ALA A 31 53.10 6.18 20.39
CA ALA A 31 51.86 6.25 19.63
C ALA A 31 51.87 5.20 18.51
N ASP A 32 50.71 4.58 18.28
CA ASP A 32 50.52 3.66 17.17
C ASP A 32 50.19 4.46 15.91
N LEU A 33 51.01 4.30 14.87
CA LEU A 33 50.91 5.05 13.62
C LEU A 33 50.62 4.08 12.48
N ALA A 34 49.60 4.40 11.69
CA ALA A 34 49.25 3.67 10.48
C ALA A 34 49.27 4.59 9.25
N PRO A 35 49.71 4.11 8.07
CA PRO A 35 49.65 4.88 6.84
C PRO A 35 48.20 5.10 6.40
N VAL A 36 47.87 6.32 5.96
CA VAL A 36 46.55 6.69 5.47
C VAL A 36 46.54 6.64 3.94
N THR A 37 45.52 6.00 3.36
CA THR A 37 45.31 5.93 1.91
C THR A 37 43.95 6.49 1.52
N THR A 38 43.85 7.12 0.36
CA THR A 38 42.57 7.59 -0.21
C THR A 38 42.06 6.60 -1.25
N GLY A 39 40.75 6.34 -1.25
CA GLY A 39 40.08 5.45 -2.17
C GLY A 39 38.57 5.70 -2.21
N PRO A 40 37.85 5.17 -3.21
CA PRO A 40 36.41 5.34 -3.29
C PRO A 40 35.73 4.64 -2.09
N MET A 41 34.92 5.40 -1.36
CA MET A 41 34.12 4.90 -0.26
C MET A 41 32.70 4.61 -0.75
N GLN A 42 32.25 3.37 -0.61
CA GLN A 42 30.87 2.98 -0.93
C GLN A 42 30.05 2.91 0.36
N VAL A 43 28.95 3.66 0.39
CA VAL A 43 27.93 3.57 1.43
C VAL A 43 26.71 2.93 0.80
N THR A 44 26.24 1.83 1.38
CA THR A 44 25.06 1.11 0.89
C THR A 44 23.97 1.18 1.95
N VAL A 45 22.74 1.45 1.52
CA VAL A 45 21.55 1.32 2.37
C VAL A 45 20.92 -0.03 2.04
N THR A 46 20.73 -0.86 3.06
CA THR A 46 20.08 -2.16 2.92
C THR A 46 18.65 -2.00 3.40
N GLU A 47 17.70 -2.23 2.50
CA GLU A 47 16.27 -2.21 2.81
C GLU A 47 15.67 -3.57 2.47
N GLU A 48 14.72 -4.00 3.29
CA GLU A 48 13.88 -5.16 3.00
C GLU A 48 12.63 -4.67 2.26
N ASP A 49 12.39 -5.22 1.08
CA ASP A 49 11.22 -4.86 0.29
C ASP A 49 10.56 -6.11 -0.32
N MET A 50 9.29 -5.99 -0.67
CA MET A 50 8.51 -7.09 -1.21
C MET A 50 8.18 -6.85 -2.68
N THR A 51 8.56 -7.82 -3.53
CA THR A 51 8.13 -7.78 -4.93
C THR A 51 6.62 -8.02 -5.01
N ARG A 52 5.89 -7.09 -5.64
CA ARG A 52 4.44 -7.22 -5.88
C ARG A 52 4.13 -7.18 -7.37
N VAL A 53 3.21 -8.05 -7.79
CA VAL A 53 2.63 -8.01 -9.14
C VAL A 53 1.81 -6.74 -9.29
N ARG A 54 2.14 -5.90 -10.28
CA ARG A 54 1.48 -4.59 -10.50
C ARG A 54 0.00 -4.74 -10.82
N ASP A 55 -0.31 -5.63 -11.77
CA ASP A 55 -1.66 -5.76 -12.32
C ASP A 55 -2.25 -7.13 -12.01
N THR A 56 -2.85 -7.25 -10.83
CA THR A 56 -3.61 -8.44 -10.45
C THR A 56 -5.09 -8.16 -10.65
N TRP A 57 -5.76 -8.96 -11.48
CA TRP A 57 -7.20 -8.86 -11.71
C TRP A 57 -7.92 -10.05 -11.09
N SER A 58 -9.00 -9.76 -10.35
CA SER A 58 -9.97 -10.77 -9.93
C SER A 58 -11.08 -10.86 -10.98
N VAL A 59 -11.42 -12.08 -11.38
CA VAL A 59 -12.56 -12.34 -12.28
C VAL A 59 -13.70 -12.90 -11.46
N THR A 60 -14.83 -12.18 -11.45
CA THR A 60 -16.02 -12.53 -10.67
C THR A 60 -17.19 -12.86 -11.60
N ALA A 61 -18.00 -13.84 -11.19
CA ALA A 61 -19.25 -14.19 -11.86
C ALA A 61 -20.32 -13.10 -11.62
N PRO A 62 -20.96 -12.54 -12.66
CA PRO A 62 -22.03 -11.55 -12.48
C PRO A 62 -23.37 -12.17 -12.05
N ILE A 63 -23.51 -13.49 -12.15
CA ILE A 63 -24.73 -14.23 -11.84
C ILE A 63 -24.41 -15.44 -10.96
N THR A 64 -25.37 -15.82 -10.12
CA THR A 64 -25.31 -17.05 -9.34
C THR A 64 -25.59 -18.26 -10.22
N GLY A 65 -24.82 -19.33 -10.04
CA GLY A 65 -24.99 -20.56 -10.80
C GLY A 65 -23.90 -21.59 -10.53
N THR A 66 -23.88 -22.63 -11.35
CA THR A 66 -22.86 -23.68 -11.30
C THR A 66 -21.82 -23.42 -12.38
N VAL A 67 -20.55 -23.39 -12.00
CA VAL A 67 -19.42 -23.27 -12.95
C VAL A 67 -19.24 -24.62 -13.64
N GLU A 68 -19.30 -24.61 -14.97
CA GLU A 68 -18.97 -25.78 -15.79
C GLU A 68 -17.45 -25.99 -15.83
N ARG A 69 -17.00 -27.11 -16.40
CA ARG A 69 -15.57 -27.42 -16.50
C ARG A 69 -14.79 -26.25 -17.11
N LEU A 70 -13.78 -25.78 -16.38
CA LEU A 70 -12.92 -24.68 -16.84
C LEU A 70 -12.14 -25.14 -18.08
N PRO A 71 -12.10 -24.33 -19.15
CA PRO A 71 -11.31 -24.62 -20.33
C PRO A 71 -9.83 -24.20 -20.19
N VAL A 72 -9.45 -23.56 -19.07
CA VAL A 72 -8.10 -23.03 -18.82
C VAL A 72 -7.46 -23.71 -17.61
N GLN A 73 -6.13 -23.82 -17.63
CA GLN A 73 -5.31 -24.32 -16.53
C GLN A 73 -4.42 -23.21 -15.95
N VAL A 74 -3.85 -23.46 -14.78
CA VAL A 74 -2.93 -22.53 -14.12
C VAL A 74 -1.70 -22.34 -15.00
N GLY A 75 -1.36 -21.09 -15.31
CA GLY A 75 -0.22 -20.73 -16.17
C GLY A 75 -0.58 -20.45 -17.63
N ASP A 76 -1.82 -20.74 -18.05
CA ASP A 76 -2.26 -20.45 -19.41
C ASP A 76 -2.34 -18.95 -19.68
N ARG A 77 -1.96 -18.54 -20.89
CA ARG A 77 -2.09 -17.15 -21.34
C ARG A 77 -3.55 -16.82 -21.64
N VAL A 78 -4.12 -15.89 -20.88
CA VAL A 78 -5.46 -15.36 -21.11
C VAL A 78 -5.41 -13.98 -21.75
N THR A 79 -6.22 -13.75 -22.78
CA THR A 79 -6.34 -12.45 -23.47
C THR A 79 -7.75 -11.91 -23.27
N LYS A 80 -7.86 -10.63 -22.91
CA LYS A 80 -9.14 -9.93 -22.76
C LYS A 80 -10.01 -10.13 -24.01
N ASP A 81 -11.30 -10.36 -23.78
CA ASP A 81 -12.36 -10.53 -24.81
C ASP A 81 -12.19 -11.70 -25.80
N LYS A 82 -11.11 -12.48 -25.70
CA LYS A 82 -10.84 -13.66 -26.55
C LYS A 82 -10.86 -14.95 -25.76
N SER A 83 -10.20 -14.97 -24.61
CA SER A 83 -10.09 -16.16 -23.77
C SER A 83 -11.30 -16.28 -22.85
N LYS A 84 -12.01 -17.41 -22.96
CA LYS A 84 -13.10 -17.75 -22.03
C LYS A 84 -12.49 -18.44 -20.81
N VAL A 85 -12.55 -17.82 -19.64
CA VAL A 85 -11.98 -18.39 -18.41
C VAL A 85 -12.90 -19.36 -17.70
N ALA A 86 -14.22 -19.14 -17.77
CA ALA A 86 -15.23 -20.00 -17.17
C ALA A 86 -16.55 -19.90 -17.95
N ARG A 87 -17.35 -20.96 -17.88
CA ARG A 87 -18.75 -20.95 -18.34
C ARG A 87 -19.63 -21.23 -17.14
N ILE A 88 -20.62 -20.37 -16.90
CA ILE A 88 -21.52 -20.49 -15.76
C ILE A 88 -22.89 -20.90 -16.30
N ARG A 89 -23.42 -21.99 -15.78
CA ARG A 89 -24.82 -22.36 -15.95
C ARG A 89 -25.61 -21.64 -14.86
N PRO A 90 -26.53 -20.71 -15.20
CA PRO A 90 -27.32 -20.00 -14.22
C PRO A 90 -28.02 -20.97 -13.26
N ALA A 91 -28.13 -20.59 -11.99
CA ALA A 91 -28.98 -21.34 -11.08
C ALA A 91 -30.39 -21.43 -11.67
N ALA A 92 -31.04 -22.58 -11.54
CA ALA A 92 -32.45 -22.66 -11.88
C ALA A 92 -33.16 -21.54 -11.11
N SER A 93 -34.05 -20.81 -11.79
CA SER A 93 -34.96 -19.90 -11.09
C SER A 93 -35.51 -20.66 -9.90
N ALA A 94 -35.56 -20.02 -8.72
CA ALA A 94 -36.40 -20.54 -7.65
C ALA A 94 -37.73 -20.88 -8.34
N LEU A 95 -38.11 -22.16 -8.30
CA LEU A 95 -39.36 -22.61 -8.90
C LEU A 95 -40.38 -21.58 -8.44
N LEU A 96 -41.08 -20.95 -9.38
CA LEU A 96 -42.24 -20.15 -9.04
C LEU A 96 -43.21 -21.14 -8.39
N ASP A 97 -43.08 -21.30 -7.08
CA ASP A 97 -44.03 -22.05 -6.31
C ASP A 97 -45.40 -21.39 -6.58
N ALA A 98 -46.46 -22.18 -6.55
CA ALA A 98 -47.79 -21.69 -6.92
C ALA A 98 -48.17 -20.41 -6.13
N ARG A 99 -47.63 -20.23 -4.92
CA ARG A 99 -47.84 -19.05 -4.08
C ARG A 99 -47.08 -17.82 -4.60
N SER A 100 -45.82 -17.95 -4.99
CA SER A 100 -44.98 -16.87 -5.55
C SER A 100 -45.57 -16.36 -6.86
N ARG A 101 -46.09 -17.28 -7.69
CA ARG A 101 -46.81 -16.90 -8.92
C ARG A 101 -48.12 -16.18 -8.62
N ALA A 102 -48.94 -16.71 -7.72
CA ALA A 102 -50.20 -16.06 -7.32
C ALA A 102 -49.96 -14.67 -6.70
N GLN A 103 -48.88 -14.49 -5.93
CA GLN A 103 -48.48 -13.19 -5.38
C GLN A 103 -48.08 -12.19 -6.47
N ALA A 104 -47.30 -12.63 -7.47
CA ALA A 104 -46.90 -11.78 -8.59
C ALA A 104 -48.12 -11.38 -9.45
N GLU A 105 -49.03 -12.32 -9.73
CA GLU A 105 -50.27 -12.06 -10.48
C GLU A 105 -51.20 -11.10 -9.71
N ALA A 106 -51.34 -11.27 -8.39
CA ALA A 106 -52.10 -10.36 -7.54
C ALA A 106 -51.53 -8.93 -7.55
N ALA A 107 -50.20 -8.79 -7.44
CA ALA A 107 -49.54 -7.49 -7.49
C ALA A 107 -49.76 -6.77 -8.83
N VAL A 108 -49.75 -7.51 -9.95
CA VAL A 108 -50.07 -6.94 -11.27
C VAL A 108 -51.53 -6.50 -11.35
N ALA A 109 -52.46 -7.32 -10.85
CA ALA A 109 -53.88 -6.98 -10.84
C ALA A 109 -54.18 -5.73 -9.99
N GLU A 110 -53.51 -5.60 -8.84
CA GLU A 110 -53.58 -4.43 -7.97
C GLU A 110 -53.05 -3.17 -8.67
N ALA A 111 -51.87 -3.25 -9.28
CA ALA A 111 -51.29 -2.12 -10.02
C ALA A 111 -52.20 -1.66 -11.18
N GLN A 112 -52.80 -2.59 -11.91
CA GLN A 112 -53.76 -2.27 -12.98
C GLN A 112 -55.05 -1.64 -12.44
N ALA A 113 -55.53 -2.08 -11.27
CA ALA A 113 -56.69 -1.48 -10.63
C ALA A 113 -56.40 -0.03 -10.20
N ALA A 114 -55.22 0.23 -9.65
CA ALA A 114 -54.78 1.57 -9.29
C ALA A 114 -54.71 2.51 -10.52
N VAL A 115 -54.20 2.02 -11.65
CA VAL A 115 -54.19 2.79 -12.92
C VAL A 115 -55.61 3.10 -13.37
N ARG A 116 -56.51 2.12 -13.39
CA ARG A 116 -57.92 2.35 -13.77
C ARG A 116 -58.56 3.42 -12.90
N VAL A 117 -58.38 3.36 -11.58
CA VAL A 117 -58.91 4.38 -10.66
C VAL A 117 -58.34 5.76 -10.97
N ALA A 118 -57.02 5.86 -11.20
CA ALA A 118 -56.37 7.11 -11.57
C ALA A 118 -56.90 7.69 -12.90
N GLU A 119 -57.30 6.84 -13.85
CA GLU A 119 -57.89 7.25 -15.13
C GLU A 119 -59.34 7.78 -14.98
N VAL A 120 -60.16 7.21 -14.08
CA VAL A 120 -61.55 7.68 -13.88
C VAL A 120 -61.65 8.92 -12.99
N THR A 121 -60.70 9.12 -12.08
CA THR A 121 -60.66 10.24 -11.13
C THR A 121 -60.81 11.62 -11.81
N PRO A 122 -60.09 11.97 -12.89
CA PRO A 122 -60.22 13.28 -13.53
C PRO A 122 -61.59 13.49 -14.19
N ALA A 123 -62.20 12.45 -14.78
CA ALA A 123 -63.52 12.56 -15.39
C ALA A 123 -64.60 12.83 -14.33
N GLN A 124 -64.53 12.16 -13.17
CA GLN A 124 -65.43 12.39 -12.05
C GLN A 124 -65.28 13.79 -11.46
N ALA A 125 -64.04 14.29 -11.36
CA ALA A 125 -63.78 15.65 -10.88
C ALA A 125 -64.39 16.72 -11.83
N GLN A 126 -64.30 16.51 -13.15
CA GLN A 126 -64.89 17.41 -14.14
C GLN A 126 -66.42 17.41 -14.04
N GLU A 127 -67.05 16.25 -13.93
CA GLU A 127 -68.51 16.17 -13.77
C GLU A 127 -68.98 16.88 -12.49
N GLN A 128 -68.32 16.66 -11.35
CA GLN A 128 -68.66 17.36 -10.10
C GLN A 128 -68.58 18.88 -10.24
N THR A 129 -67.56 19.41 -10.93
CA THR A 129 -67.48 20.86 -11.19
C THR A 129 -68.60 21.35 -12.12
N ALA A 130 -69.00 20.55 -13.12
CA ALA A 130 -70.09 20.90 -14.03
C ALA A 130 -71.44 20.95 -13.31
N TYR A 131 -71.74 19.99 -12.42
CA TYR A 131 -72.94 20.01 -11.59
C TYR A 131 -72.96 21.21 -10.64
N ALA A 132 -71.84 21.54 -9.99
CA ALA A 132 -71.74 22.66 -9.06
C ALA A 132 -71.95 24.03 -9.73
N ASN A 133 -71.55 24.19 -10.99
CA ASN A 133 -71.76 25.43 -11.76
C ASN A 133 -73.19 25.56 -12.35
N SER A 134 -73.99 24.48 -12.29
CA SER A 134 -75.35 24.43 -12.85
C SER A 134 -76.47 24.67 -11.82
N GLN A 135 -76.12 24.80 -10.53
CA GLN A 135 -77.01 25.23 -9.44
C GLN A 135 -76.75 26.69 -9.10
#